data_AF-A0A538GHZ2-F1
#
_entry.id   AF-A0A538GHZ2-F1
#
_cell.length_a   1.000
_cell.length_b   1.000
_cell.length_c   1.000
_cell.angle_alpha   90.00
_cell.angle_beta   90.00
_cell.angle_gamma   90.00
#
_symmetry.space_group_name_H-M   'P 1'
#
loop_
_entity.id
_entity.type
_entity.pdbx_description
1 polymer ?
#
loop_
_entity_poly.entity_id
_entity_poly.type
_entity_poly.pdbx_seq_one_letter_code
_entity_poly.pdbx_strand_id
1 'polypeptide(L)'
;MASALLARWQEDLRALGYWAAAAAVALSAASAYALVRPPSGARAAAPAHHHKTVKRHRQHVRRVHRKKRIRVRRARRRAVRPSATVQLQRDAATGLAHVLFSRSPGGITATAERVTRYRRLIDAQARGSDFGANTLEGIVFLESAGYSDAIAGSDPVAASGLTQIVAQTGAGFLHMRVDLRRSRKLTFRIRRLEARGKLRRAERLAAVRRQVDQRFDPADALAATVRYLTIARGYLGRDDLAVASYHMGIGNLQGVIARWAGAPLDASTTRLVRAERISYAKLFFTSAPDRHARAWARLNALADDTRNYYWKVLAAERIMWLYRHDPSALESEAWLQDQKNSAEEVMHPRTHTLRFVRPKDIARAERRHTLVPLPSSSRKTYIAVSPFLGQMAHRLHHRRSLYRALRPGTLDVLLYIGERVHELSSSKRPLLVTSAVRDLHYQRLLKRVNENAARGYSVHTTGYAFDLARSYSSRRQAAALQFVLDRLEALNLIAYIKEPEAIHVAVASHAGRRLRALRADA
;
A
#
# COMPACT_ATOMS: atom_id res chain seq x y z
N MET A 1 -13.11 -12.96 -32.50
CA MET A 1 -13.35 -13.84 -31.31
C MET A 1 -12.06 -14.36 -30.66
N ALA A 2 -11.02 -14.74 -31.40
CA ALA A 2 -9.74 -15.19 -30.81
C ALA A 2 -9.03 -14.12 -29.94
N SER A 3 -9.11 -12.84 -30.32
CA SER A 3 -8.52 -11.72 -29.56
C SER A 3 -9.14 -11.51 -28.16
N ALA A 4 -10.46 -11.72 -28.00
CA ALA A 4 -11.14 -11.58 -26.71
C ALA A 4 -10.83 -12.75 -25.76
N LEU A 5 -10.64 -13.96 -26.29
CA LEU A 5 -10.22 -15.13 -25.52
C LEU A 5 -8.74 -15.03 -25.10
N LEU A 6 -7.88 -14.49 -25.97
CA LEU A 6 -6.46 -14.25 -25.65
C LEU A 6 -6.29 -13.16 -24.60
N ALA A 7 -7.10 -12.10 -24.65
CA ALA A 7 -7.13 -11.04 -23.64
C ALA A 7 -7.57 -11.58 -22.27
N ARG A 8 -8.64 -12.38 -22.22
CA ARG A 8 -9.12 -13.01 -20.98
C ARG A 8 -8.13 -14.03 -20.41
N TRP A 9 -7.43 -14.78 -21.26
CA TRP A 9 -6.39 -15.73 -20.82
C TRP A 9 -5.13 -15.03 -20.28
N GLN A 10 -4.74 -13.89 -20.88
CA GLN A 10 -3.66 -13.04 -20.35
C GLN A 10 -4.08 -12.33 -19.05
N GLU A 11 -5.37 -11.98 -18.89
CA GLU A 11 -5.94 -11.49 -17.63
C GLU A 11 -5.94 -12.57 -16.54
N ASP A 12 -6.30 -13.81 -16.86
CA ASP A 12 -6.28 -14.95 -15.92
C ASP A 12 -4.84 -15.28 -15.45
N LEU A 13 -3.84 -15.17 -16.32
CA LEU A 13 -2.42 -15.33 -15.98
C LEU A 13 -1.86 -14.18 -15.14
N ARG A 14 -2.35 -12.95 -15.32
CA ARG A 14 -2.00 -11.81 -14.46
C ARG A 14 -2.71 -11.88 -13.10
N ALA A 15 -3.95 -12.38 -13.07
CA ALA A 15 -4.69 -12.67 -11.84
C ALA A 15 -4.03 -13.78 -11.02
N LEU A 16 -3.40 -14.78 -11.66
CA LEU A 16 -2.60 -15.82 -10.97
C LEU A 16 -1.46 -15.26 -10.09
N GLY A 17 -0.92 -14.08 -10.41
CA GLY A 17 0.05 -13.39 -9.56
C GLY A 17 -0.52 -12.86 -8.23
N TYR A 18 -1.82 -12.53 -8.20
CA TYR A 18 -2.52 -12.16 -6.96
C TYR A 18 -2.83 -13.38 -6.07
N TRP A 19 -2.95 -14.57 -6.66
CA TRP A 19 -3.45 -15.75 -5.96
C TRP A 19 -2.40 -16.55 -5.18
N ALA A 20 -1.11 -16.29 -5.40
CA ALA A 20 -0.06 -16.84 -4.54
C ALA A 20 -0.17 -16.32 -3.08
N ALA A 21 -0.67 -15.10 -2.87
CA ALA A 21 -0.91 -14.54 -1.53
C ALA A 21 -2.13 -15.16 -0.83
N ALA A 22 -3.20 -15.49 -1.57
CA ALA A 22 -4.42 -16.08 -1.02
C ALA A 22 -4.24 -17.54 -0.54
N ALA A 23 -3.34 -18.31 -1.17
CA ALA A 23 -3.03 -19.67 -0.72
C ALA A 23 -2.40 -19.70 0.69
N ALA A 24 -1.67 -18.66 1.08
CA ALA A 24 -1.06 -18.56 2.42
C ALA A 24 -2.06 -18.09 3.51
N VAL A 25 -3.15 -17.41 3.12
CA VAL A 25 -4.25 -17.02 4.04
C VAL A 25 -5.05 -18.24 4.52
N ALA A 26 -5.27 -19.24 3.66
CA ALA A 26 -6.00 -20.46 4.01
C ALA A 26 -5.29 -21.32 5.07
N LEU A 27 -3.95 -21.38 5.04
CA LEU A 27 -3.15 -22.11 6.05
C LEU A 27 -3.07 -21.35 7.39
N SER A 28 -3.16 -20.02 7.38
CA SER A 28 -3.05 -19.19 8.58
C SER A 28 -4.36 -19.10 9.37
N ALA A 29 -5.52 -19.19 8.70
CA ALA A 29 -6.84 -19.11 9.34
C ALA A 29 -7.17 -20.35 10.19
N ALA A 30 -6.69 -21.54 9.78
CA ALA A 30 -6.90 -22.79 10.54
C ALA A 30 -6.16 -22.79 11.89
N SER A 31 -4.98 -22.18 11.97
CA SER A 31 -4.20 -22.08 13.23
C SER A 31 -4.74 -21.02 14.20
N ALA A 32 -5.43 -19.98 13.70
CA ALA A 32 -6.02 -18.94 14.56
C ALA A 32 -7.29 -19.42 15.28
N TYR A 33 -8.03 -20.39 14.72
CA TYR A 33 -9.26 -20.91 15.33
C TYR A 33 -8.99 -21.78 16.57
N ALA A 34 -7.79 -22.37 16.70
CA ALA A 34 -7.42 -23.16 17.87
C ALA A 34 -7.13 -22.32 19.14
N LEU A 35 -7.09 -20.98 19.04
CA LEU A 35 -6.68 -20.09 20.15
C LEU A 35 -7.76 -19.11 20.62
N VAL A 36 -8.93 -19.06 19.98
CA VAL A 36 -10.02 -18.16 20.39
C VAL A 36 -10.98 -18.91 21.31
N ARG A 37 -10.77 -18.83 22.63
CA ARG A 37 -11.82 -19.17 23.61
C ARG A 37 -12.82 -18.00 23.69
N PRO A 38 -14.13 -18.23 23.60
CA PRO A 38 -15.11 -17.21 23.92
C PRO A 38 -15.03 -16.87 25.42
N PRO A 39 -15.22 -15.60 25.82
CA PRO A 39 -15.32 -15.25 27.23
C PRO A 39 -16.62 -15.82 27.81
N SER A 40 -16.48 -16.75 28.76
CA SER A 40 -17.57 -17.23 29.60
C SER A 40 -17.85 -16.24 30.73
N GLY A 41 -19.13 -15.86 30.87
CA GLY A 41 -19.69 -15.38 32.13
C GLY A 41 -19.62 -13.88 32.41
N ALA A 42 -20.65 -13.15 31.97
CA ALA A 42 -21.10 -11.93 32.66
C ALA A 42 -22.59 -12.08 32.97
N ARG A 43 -22.89 -12.37 34.24
CA ARG A 43 -24.26 -12.41 34.78
C ARG A 43 -24.88 -11.02 34.74
N ALA A 44 -26.16 -10.98 34.38
CA ALA A 44 -27.00 -9.80 34.40
C ALA A 44 -27.24 -9.31 35.84
N ALA A 45 -27.19 -7.99 36.04
CA ALA A 45 -27.74 -7.31 37.21
C ALA A 45 -28.78 -6.29 36.74
N ALA A 46 -29.96 -6.38 37.36
CA ALA A 46 -31.16 -5.60 37.10
C ALA A 46 -31.07 -4.15 37.65
N PRO A 47 -31.97 -3.24 37.25
CA PRO A 47 -31.82 -1.80 37.46
C PRO A 47 -32.42 -1.32 38.79
N ALA A 48 -31.76 -0.35 39.43
CA ALA A 48 -32.32 0.39 40.56
C ALA A 48 -32.90 1.73 40.10
N HIS A 49 -34.20 1.90 40.33
CA HIS A 49 -34.93 3.16 40.30
C HIS A 49 -34.38 4.14 41.34
N HIS A 50 -34.22 5.43 40.98
CA HIS A 50 -34.40 6.51 41.94
C HIS A 50 -34.94 7.80 41.31
N HIS A 51 -35.84 8.42 42.06
CA HIS A 51 -36.76 9.47 41.68
C HIS A 51 -36.19 10.88 41.97
N LYS A 52 -36.59 11.84 41.13
CA LYS A 52 -36.93 13.26 41.40
C LYS A 52 -35.94 14.12 42.21
N THR A 53 -35.56 15.26 41.63
CA THR A 53 -36.12 16.56 42.09
C THR A 53 -35.87 17.70 41.10
N VAL A 54 -36.89 18.55 41.02
CA VAL A 54 -37.02 19.80 40.27
C VAL A 54 -36.34 20.92 41.03
N LYS A 55 -35.68 21.87 40.35
CA LYS A 55 -35.73 23.29 40.74
C LYS A 55 -35.51 24.21 39.53
N ARG A 56 -36.56 24.98 39.25
CA ARG A 56 -36.60 26.15 38.37
C ARG A 56 -35.69 27.26 38.94
N HIS A 57 -35.02 28.02 38.08
CA HIS A 57 -34.90 29.47 38.24
C HIS A 57 -34.74 30.15 36.87
N ARG A 58 -35.76 30.93 36.51
CA ARG A 58 -35.71 32.00 35.52
C ARG A 58 -35.32 33.27 36.27
N GLN A 59 -34.49 34.15 35.70
CA GLN A 59 -34.83 35.55 35.48
C GLN A 59 -33.74 36.35 34.73
N HIS A 60 -34.24 37.15 33.77
CA HIS A 60 -33.83 38.48 33.28
C HIS A 60 -32.38 38.75 32.86
N VAL A 61 -32.09 38.96 31.56
CA VAL A 61 -32.30 40.17 30.73
C VAL A 61 -31.63 41.43 31.31
N ARG A 62 -30.52 41.87 30.69
CA ARG A 62 -30.29 43.28 30.37
C ARG A 62 -29.24 43.46 29.26
N ARG A 63 -29.70 44.06 28.16
CA ARG A 63 -28.92 44.66 27.06
C ARG A 63 -28.09 45.83 27.59
N VAL A 64 -26.82 45.93 27.17
CA VAL A 64 -26.17 47.23 26.95
C VAL A 64 -25.33 47.17 25.67
N HIS A 65 -25.69 48.03 24.73
CA HIS A 65 -24.94 48.34 23.51
C HIS A 65 -23.61 49.01 23.83
N ARG A 66 -22.50 48.57 23.21
CA ARG A 66 -21.43 49.51 22.81
C ARG A 66 -20.53 49.00 21.69
N LYS A 67 -20.69 49.68 20.54
CA LYS A 67 -19.70 50.06 19.54
C LYS A 67 -19.01 48.97 18.70
N LYS A 68 -19.58 48.82 17.49
CA LYS A 68 -18.91 48.48 16.23
C LYS A 68 -17.53 49.14 16.13
N ARG A 69 -16.49 48.32 16.08
CA ARG A 69 -15.27 48.60 15.32
C ARG A 69 -15.05 47.42 14.38
N ILE A 70 -15.42 47.63 13.12
CA ILE A 70 -15.13 46.74 12.00
C ILE A 70 -13.60 46.72 11.84
N ARG A 71 -12.94 45.80 12.51
CA ARG A 71 -11.62 45.32 12.10
C ARG A 71 -11.88 44.08 11.25
N VAL A 72 -11.74 44.25 9.94
CA VAL A 72 -11.61 43.13 8.99
C VAL A 72 -10.31 42.39 9.35
N ARG A 73 -10.36 41.56 10.39
CA ARG A 73 -9.39 40.49 10.58
C ARG A 73 -9.73 39.48 9.49
N ARG A 74 -8.96 39.52 8.40
CA ARG A 74 -8.76 38.37 7.51
C ARG A 74 -8.42 37.18 8.42
N ALA A 75 -9.43 36.40 8.77
CA ALA A 75 -9.25 35.08 9.30
C ALA A 75 -8.62 34.28 8.17
N ARG A 76 -7.28 34.28 8.11
CA ARG A 76 -6.54 33.21 7.44
C ARG A 76 -7.13 31.93 8.02
N ARG A 77 -7.98 31.24 7.26
CA ARG A 77 -8.31 29.84 7.50
C ARG A 77 -6.96 29.15 7.64
N ARG A 78 -6.50 28.94 8.88
CA ARG A 78 -5.39 28.04 9.16
C ARG A 78 -5.90 26.71 8.64
N ALA A 79 -5.44 26.31 7.45
CA ALA A 79 -5.71 24.99 6.92
C ALA A 79 -5.31 24.02 8.03
N VAL A 80 -6.29 23.30 8.57
CA VAL A 80 -6.07 22.32 9.62
C VAL A 80 -5.07 21.32 9.03
N ARG A 81 -3.85 21.31 9.56
CA ARG A 81 -2.85 20.34 9.11
C ARG A 81 -3.40 18.95 9.46
N PRO A 82 -3.40 18.01 8.50
CA PRO A 82 -3.78 16.64 8.81
C PRO A 82 -2.90 16.12 9.95
N SER A 83 -3.46 15.25 10.80
CA SER A 83 -2.67 14.58 11.83
C SER A 83 -1.55 13.76 11.19
N ALA A 84 -0.46 13.54 11.93
CA ALA A 84 0.68 12.75 11.44
C ALA A 84 0.24 11.36 10.93
N THR A 85 -0.73 10.73 11.59
CA THR A 85 -1.31 9.44 11.17
C THR A 85 -2.01 9.52 9.81
N VAL A 86 -2.82 10.56 9.56
CA VAL A 86 -3.52 10.74 8.28
C VAL A 86 -2.53 11.01 7.16
N GLN A 87 -1.45 11.75 7.44
CA GLN A 87 -0.38 11.94 6.45
C GLN A 87 0.31 10.61 6.13
N LEU A 88 0.72 9.83 7.14
CA LEU A 88 1.33 8.52 6.94
C LEU A 88 0.43 7.56 6.14
N GLN A 89 -0.87 7.56 6.41
CA GLN A 89 -1.86 6.78 5.66
C GLN A 89 -1.90 7.18 4.17
N ARG A 90 -1.97 8.47 3.88
CA ARG A 90 -1.98 8.98 2.50
C ARG A 90 -0.70 8.61 1.75
N ASP A 91 0.44 8.76 2.42
CA ASP A 91 1.72 8.42 1.82
C ASP A 91 1.90 6.94 1.58
N ALA A 92 1.50 6.08 2.52
CA ALA A 92 1.53 4.65 2.30
C ALA A 92 0.59 4.23 1.16
N ALA A 93 -0.60 4.83 1.09
CA ALA A 93 -1.54 4.59 0.00
C ALA A 93 -0.93 4.99 -1.35
N THR A 94 -0.35 6.19 -1.48
CA THR A 94 0.27 6.65 -2.73
C THR A 94 1.51 5.84 -3.10
N GLY A 95 2.42 5.63 -2.14
CA GLY A 95 3.69 4.93 -2.37
C GLY A 95 3.50 3.47 -2.78
N LEU A 96 2.47 2.80 -2.28
CA LEU A 96 2.18 1.39 -2.57
C LEU A 96 1.08 1.21 -3.65
N ALA A 97 0.63 2.28 -4.29
CA ALA A 97 -0.45 2.23 -5.28
C ALA A 97 -0.04 1.58 -6.61
N HIS A 98 1.25 1.59 -6.97
CA HIS A 98 1.72 1.20 -8.31
C HIS A 98 1.19 -0.18 -8.75
N VAL A 99 1.16 -1.16 -7.84
CA VAL A 99 0.67 -2.51 -8.14
C VAL A 99 -0.82 -2.54 -8.50
N LEU A 100 -1.63 -1.63 -7.97
CA LEU A 100 -3.05 -1.54 -8.34
C LEU A 100 -3.20 -1.06 -9.79
N PHE A 101 -2.36 -0.13 -10.24
CA PHE A 101 -2.37 0.35 -11.62
C PHE A 101 -1.85 -0.71 -12.59
N SER A 102 -0.66 -1.26 -12.32
CA SER A 102 0.03 -2.17 -13.25
C SER A 102 -0.60 -3.57 -13.34
N ARG A 103 -1.44 -3.96 -12.37
CA ARG A 103 -1.99 -5.33 -12.28
C ARG A 103 -3.52 -5.40 -12.29
N SER A 104 -4.23 -4.28 -12.31
CA SER A 104 -5.69 -4.28 -12.44
C SER A 104 -6.16 -4.95 -13.73
N PRO A 105 -7.08 -5.95 -13.68
CA PRO A 105 -7.62 -6.59 -14.88
C PRO A 105 -8.35 -5.60 -15.80
N GLY A 106 -7.99 -5.59 -17.08
CA GLY A 106 -8.49 -4.60 -18.05
C GLY A 106 -8.02 -3.15 -17.81
N GLY A 107 -7.08 -2.92 -16.89
CA GLY A 107 -6.61 -1.60 -16.49
C GLY A 107 -7.45 -0.95 -15.38
N ILE A 108 -6.93 0.13 -14.80
CA ILE A 108 -7.53 0.76 -13.60
C ILE A 108 -8.95 1.28 -13.84
N THR A 109 -9.20 1.89 -15.00
CA THR A 109 -10.51 2.47 -15.36
C THR A 109 -11.57 1.39 -15.52
N ALA A 110 -11.25 0.29 -16.23
CA ALA A 110 -12.17 -0.82 -16.39
C ALA A 110 -12.49 -1.51 -15.05
N THR A 111 -11.49 -1.65 -14.16
CA THR A 111 -11.72 -2.12 -12.80
C THR A 111 -12.65 -1.18 -12.03
N ALA A 112 -12.38 0.12 -12.04
CA ALA A 112 -13.21 1.09 -11.33
C ALA A 112 -14.66 1.11 -11.84
N GLU A 113 -14.86 0.99 -13.16
CA GLU A 113 -16.19 0.86 -13.75
C GLU A 113 -16.92 -0.40 -13.25
N ARG A 114 -16.25 -1.56 -13.23
CA ARG A 114 -16.83 -2.80 -12.71
C ARG A 114 -17.22 -2.68 -11.24
N VAL A 115 -16.35 -2.10 -10.42
CA VAL A 115 -16.59 -1.90 -8.97
C VAL A 115 -17.77 -0.94 -8.75
N THR A 116 -17.87 0.12 -9.54
CA THR A 116 -18.95 1.13 -9.43
C THR A 116 -20.34 0.53 -9.59
N ARG A 117 -20.48 -0.58 -10.34
CA ARG A 117 -21.77 -1.30 -10.50
C ARG A 117 -22.35 -1.79 -9.16
N TYR A 118 -21.52 -1.99 -8.15
CA TYR A 118 -21.96 -2.41 -6.81
C TYR A 118 -22.20 -1.25 -5.85
N ARG A 119 -22.03 0.02 -6.27
CA ARG A 119 -22.07 1.16 -5.35
C ARG A 119 -23.34 1.22 -4.51
N ARG A 120 -24.51 1.05 -5.13
CA ARG A 120 -25.79 1.05 -4.42
C ARG A 120 -25.88 -0.05 -3.35
N LEU A 121 -25.35 -1.23 -3.66
CA LEU A 121 -25.34 -2.37 -2.75
C LEU A 121 -24.32 -2.16 -1.61
N ILE A 122 -23.15 -1.62 -1.93
CA ILE A 122 -22.12 -1.24 -0.95
C ILE A 122 -22.69 -0.20 0.02
N ASP A 123 -23.32 0.86 -0.49
CA ASP A 123 -23.98 1.87 0.35
C ASP A 123 -25.05 1.22 1.24
N ALA A 124 -25.83 0.29 0.69
CA ALA A 124 -26.85 -0.41 1.46
C ALA A 124 -26.31 -1.26 2.60
N GLN A 125 -25.20 -1.98 2.37
CA GLN A 125 -24.57 -2.81 3.40
C GLN A 125 -23.74 -1.99 4.39
N ALA A 126 -23.19 -0.85 3.97
CA ALA A 126 -22.50 0.08 4.85
C ALA A 126 -23.46 0.80 5.81
N ARG A 127 -24.71 1.07 5.38
CA ARG A 127 -25.71 1.76 6.21
C ARG A 127 -25.94 1.00 7.53
N GLY A 128 -25.84 1.73 8.64
CA GLY A 128 -26.00 1.17 9.99
C GLY A 128 -24.76 0.44 10.51
N SER A 129 -23.71 0.29 9.69
CA SER A 129 -22.38 -0.06 10.17
C SER A 129 -21.56 1.20 10.43
N ASP A 130 -20.52 1.06 11.24
CA ASP A 130 -19.55 2.13 11.46
C ASP A 130 -18.43 2.15 10.40
N PHE A 131 -18.49 1.26 9.40
CA PHE A 131 -17.53 1.23 8.30
C PHE A 131 -18.05 2.03 7.11
N GLY A 132 -17.21 2.91 6.58
CA GLY A 132 -17.56 3.74 5.43
C GLY A 132 -17.74 2.92 4.15
N ALA A 133 -18.73 3.30 3.34
CA ALA A 133 -18.98 2.70 2.02
C ALA A 133 -17.74 2.73 1.11
N ASN A 134 -16.91 3.77 1.20
CA ASN A 134 -15.67 3.84 0.42
C ASN A 134 -14.67 2.75 0.83
N THR A 135 -14.55 2.42 2.12
CA THR A 135 -13.67 1.35 2.57
C THR A 135 -14.13 -0.01 2.07
N LEU A 136 -15.44 -0.29 2.11
CA LEU A 136 -15.98 -1.51 1.49
C LEU A 136 -15.74 -1.53 -0.02
N GLU A 137 -15.90 -0.39 -0.70
CA GLU A 137 -15.61 -0.27 -2.13
C GLU A 137 -14.14 -0.51 -2.45
N GLY A 138 -13.23 -0.01 -1.62
CA GLY A 138 -11.78 -0.26 -1.72
C GLY A 138 -11.43 -1.74 -1.50
N ILE A 139 -12.12 -2.42 -0.58
CA ILE A 139 -12.01 -3.88 -0.40
C ILE A 139 -12.48 -4.60 -1.66
N VAL A 140 -13.66 -4.28 -2.20
CA VAL A 140 -14.16 -4.92 -3.44
C VAL A 140 -13.20 -4.71 -4.61
N PHE A 141 -12.65 -3.50 -4.74
CA PHE A 141 -11.65 -3.20 -5.75
C PHE A 141 -10.42 -4.10 -5.62
N LEU A 142 -9.86 -4.19 -4.43
CA LEU A 142 -8.62 -4.92 -4.18
C LEU A 142 -8.79 -6.44 -4.25
N GLU A 143 -9.89 -6.96 -3.70
CA GLU A 143 -10.12 -8.40 -3.55
C GLU A 143 -10.52 -9.08 -4.86
N SER A 144 -11.37 -8.43 -5.65
CA SER A 144 -11.96 -9.08 -6.82
C SER A 144 -11.95 -8.24 -8.08
N ALA A 145 -11.46 -7.00 -8.04
CA ALA A 145 -11.57 -6.07 -9.17
C ALA A 145 -13.02 -5.95 -9.71
N GLY A 146 -14.02 -6.17 -8.85
CA GLY A 146 -15.46 -6.17 -9.17
C GLY A 146 -16.02 -7.49 -9.72
N TYR A 147 -15.25 -8.57 -9.79
CA TYR A 147 -15.72 -9.88 -10.26
C TYR A 147 -16.41 -10.65 -9.12
N SER A 148 -17.76 -10.69 -9.16
CA SER A 148 -18.56 -11.44 -8.16
C SER A 148 -18.33 -12.96 -8.17
N ASP A 149 -17.70 -13.49 -9.22
CA ASP A 149 -17.42 -14.90 -9.44
C ASP A 149 -15.93 -15.25 -9.29
N ALA A 150 -15.09 -14.30 -8.86
CA ALA A 150 -13.66 -14.50 -8.63
C ALA A 150 -13.40 -15.65 -7.65
N ILE A 151 -12.40 -16.47 -7.97
CA ILE A 151 -11.94 -17.57 -7.12
C ILE A 151 -10.43 -17.49 -7.03
N ALA A 152 -9.92 -17.61 -5.81
CA ALA A 152 -8.50 -17.75 -5.58
C ALA A 152 -7.96 -19.05 -6.17
N GLY A 153 -7.13 -18.92 -7.22
CA GLY A 153 -6.73 -20.07 -8.02
C GLY A 153 -7.91 -20.66 -8.77
N SER A 154 -8.23 -21.93 -8.53
CA SER A 154 -9.23 -22.65 -9.32
C SER A 154 -10.32 -23.37 -8.51
N ASP A 155 -10.14 -23.56 -7.21
CA ASP A 155 -11.07 -24.32 -6.36
C ASP A 155 -11.82 -23.37 -5.40
N PRO A 156 -13.16 -23.40 -5.35
CA PRO A 156 -13.94 -22.58 -4.42
C PRO A 156 -13.69 -22.86 -2.93
N VAL A 157 -12.87 -23.86 -2.56
CA VAL A 157 -12.40 -23.99 -1.16
C VAL A 157 -11.59 -22.76 -0.71
N ALA A 158 -10.87 -22.17 -1.65
CA ALA A 158 -10.09 -20.97 -1.43
C ALA A 158 -11.00 -19.73 -1.30
N ALA A 159 -10.38 -18.56 -1.18
CA ALA A 159 -11.11 -17.29 -1.18
C ALA A 159 -11.97 -17.17 -2.46
N SER A 160 -13.21 -16.69 -2.32
CA SER A 160 -14.16 -16.62 -3.43
C SER A 160 -15.10 -15.43 -3.29
N GLY A 161 -15.61 -14.97 -4.43
CA GLY A 161 -16.62 -13.95 -4.50
C GLY A 161 -16.09 -12.52 -4.54
N LEU A 162 -17.03 -11.59 -4.43
CA LEU A 162 -16.77 -10.14 -4.56
C LEU A 162 -15.75 -9.62 -3.54
N THR A 163 -15.71 -10.21 -2.35
CA THR A 163 -14.84 -9.79 -1.24
C THR A 163 -13.89 -10.89 -0.77
N GLN A 164 -13.70 -11.94 -1.59
CA GLN A 164 -12.69 -12.99 -1.38
C GLN A 164 -12.73 -13.67 -0.01
N ILE A 165 -13.88 -14.27 0.32
CA ILE A 165 -14.08 -14.98 1.58
C ILE A 165 -13.67 -16.45 1.42
N VAL A 166 -12.78 -16.93 2.30
CA VAL A 166 -12.39 -18.36 2.36
C VAL A 166 -13.58 -19.20 2.85
N ALA A 167 -13.75 -20.42 2.32
CA ALA A 167 -14.93 -21.26 2.59
C ALA A 167 -15.16 -21.51 4.08
N GLN A 168 -14.10 -21.87 4.82
CA GLN A 168 -14.16 -22.12 6.26
C GLN A 168 -14.58 -20.88 7.05
N THR A 169 -14.03 -19.71 6.70
CA THR A 169 -14.41 -18.43 7.32
C THR A 169 -15.86 -18.09 7.02
N GLY A 170 -16.30 -18.27 5.76
CA GLY A 170 -17.68 -18.05 5.36
C GLY A 170 -18.66 -18.87 6.20
N ALA A 171 -18.46 -20.18 6.25
CA ALA A 171 -19.37 -21.09 6.97
C ALA A 171 -19.25 -20.98 8.50
N GLY A 172 -18.03 -21.09 9.04
CA GLY A 172 -17.80 -21.25 10.47
C GLY A 172 -17.75 -19.95 11.26
N PHE A 173 -17.47 -18.81 10.61
CA PHE A 173 -17.30 -17.52 11.30
C PHE A 173 -18.29 -16.45 10.84
N LEU A 174 -18.70 -16.46 9.56
CA LEU A 174 -19.59 -15.44 8.99
C LEU A 174 -21.03 -15.93 8.78
N HIS A 175 -21.31 -17.17 9.19
CA HIS A 175 -22.61 -17.83 9.11
C HIS A 175 -23.22 -17.83 7.69
N MET A 176 -22.37 -17.97 6.68
CA MET A 176 -22.78 -18.08 5.28
C MET A 176 -23.08 -19.54 4.93
N ARG A 177 -24.09 -19.75 4.08
CA ARG A 177 -24.36 -21.05 3.45
C ARG A 177 -23.29 -21.31 2.39
N VAL A 178 -22.50 -22.36 2.60
CA VAL A 178 -21.42 -22.81 1.69
C VAL A 178 -21.49 -24.33 1.50
N ASP A 179 -22.24 -24.79 0.49
CA ASP A 179 -22.17 -26.18 0.02
C ASP A 179 -20.98 -26.33 -0.94
N LEU A 180 -19.81 -26.59 -0.38
CA LEU A 180 -18.57 -26.65 -1.13
C LEU A 180 -18.57 -27.77 -2.18
N ARG A 181 -19.18 -28.94 -1.88
CA ARG A 181 -19.25 -30.07 -2.81
C ARG A 181 -20.05 -29.70 -4.06
N ARG A 182 -21.21 -29.07 -3.88
CA ARG A 182 -22.05 -28.61 -5.00
C ARG A 182 -21.44 -27.41 -5.72
N SER A 183 -20.84 -26.47 -4.97
CA SER A 183 -20.16 -25.30 -5.52
C SER A 183 -19.00 -25.68 -6.44
N ARG A 184 -18.19 -26.70 -6.09
CA ARG A 184 -17.14 -27.28 -6.95
C ARG A 184 -17.70 -27.85 -8.25
N LYS A 185 -18.75 -28.68 -8.16
CA LYS A 185 -19.41 -29.27 -9.34
C LYS A 185 -19.95 -28.20 -10.28
N LEU A 186 -20.58 -27.16 -9.75
CA LEU A 186 -21.11 -26.05 -10.54
C LEU A 186 -19.97 -25.24 -11.18
N THR A 187 -18.91 -24.93 -10.43
CA THR A 187 -17.74 -24.20 -10.93
C THR A 187 -17.08 -24.91 -12.12
N PHE A 188 -16.89 -26.23 -12.04
CA PHE A 188 -16.36 -27.00 -13.17
C PHE A 188 -17.27 -26.93 -14.40
N ARG A 189 -18.59 -27.08 -14.22
CA ARG A 189 -19.57 -27.03 -15.31
C ARG A 189 -19.64 -25.63 -15.96
N ILE A 190 -19.57 -24.57 -15.14
CA ILE A 190 -19.54 -23.17 -15.60
C ILE A 190 -18.33 -22.98 -16.52
N ARG A 191 -17.12 -23.28 -16.04
CA ARG A 191 -15.89 -23.15 -16.85
C ARG A 191 -15.94 -23.91 -18.16
N ARG A 192 -16.46 -25.15 -18.14
CA ARG A 192 -16.62 -25.97 -19.35
C ARG A 192 -17.60 -25.34 -20.36
N LEU A 193 -18.67 -24.69 -19.89
CA LEU A 193 -19.62 -24.00 -20.75
C LEU A 193 -19.05 -22.70 -21.32
N GLU A 194 -18.32 -21.95 -20.51
CA GLU A 194 -17.62 -20.74 -20.95
C GLU A 194 -16.58 -21.05 -22.03
N ALA A 195 -15.77 -22.09 -21.84
CA ALA A 195 -14.78 -22.54 -22.83
C ALA A 195 -15.42 -22.96 -24.17
N ARG A 196 -16.72 -23.30 -24.16
CA ARG A 196 -17.50 -23.67 -25.35
C ARG A 196 -18.33 -22.50 -25.91
N GLY A 197 -18.13 -21.28 -25.40
CA GLY A 197 -18.89 -20.09 -25.79
C GLY A 197 -20.36 -20.09 -25.35
N LYS A 198 -20.78 -21.00 -24.46
CA LYS A 198 -22.18 -21.17 -24.02
C LYS A 198 -22.52 -20.26 -22.83
N LEU A 199 -22.29 -18.95 -22.99
CA LEU A 199 -22.31 -17.96 -21.90
C LEU A 199 -23.65 -17.90 -21.15
N ARG A 200 -24.79 -17.84 -21.87
CA ARG A 200 -26.13 -17.84 -21.24
C ARG A 200 -26.40 -19.05 -20.34
N ARG A 201 -25.87 -20.22 -20.71
CA ARG A 201 -26.01 -21.45 -19.89
C ARG A 201 -25.08 -21.40 -18.68
N ALA A 202 -23.87 -20.87 -18.84
CA ALA A 202 -22.93 -20.66 -17.75
C ALA A 202 -23.50 -19.69 -16.71
N GLU A 203 -24.08 -18.58 -17.13
CA GLU A 203 -24.75 -17.59 -16.26
C GLU A 203 -25.89 -18.20 -15.44
N ARG A 204 -26.73 -19.06 -16.04
CA ARG A 204 -27.76 -19.78 -15.30
C ARG A 204 -27.17 -20.69 -14.23
N LEU A 205 -26.10 -21.41 -14.51
CA LEU A 205 -25.41 -22.22 -13.50
C LEU A 205 -24.72 -21.37 -12.44
N ALA A 206 -24.21 -20.20 -12.79
CA ALA A 206 -23.64 -19.25 -11.84
C ALA A 206 -24.72 -18.76 -10.86
N ALA A 207 -25.93 -18.45 -11.33
CA ALA A 207 -27.06 -18.10 -10.47
C ALA A 207 -27.42 -19.24 -9.49
N VAL A 208 -27.43 -20.50 -9.95
CA VAL A 208 -27.60 -21.67 -9.07
C VAL A 208 -26.45 -21.79 -8.07
N ARG A 209 -25.21 -21.46 -8.47
CA ARG A 209 -24.05 -21.48 -7.56
C ARG A 209 -24.21 -20.49 -6.42
N ARG A 210 -24.70 -19.27 -6.69
CA ARG A 210 -24.96 -18.25 -5.66
C ARG A 210 -25.92 -18.73 -4.59
N GLN A 211 -26.92 -19.51 -4.98
CA GLN A 211 -27.87 -20.08 -4.02
C GLN A 211 -27.20 -21.09 -3.10
N VAL A 212 -26.26 -21.90 -3.56
CA VAL A 212 -25.66 -22.96 -2.73
C VAL A 212 -24.39 -22.50 -2.01
N ASP A 213 -23.78 -21.42 -2.48
CA ASP A 213 -22.56 -20.83 -1.94
C ASP A 213 -22.67 -19.30 -1.99
N GLN A 214 -23.12 -18.73 -0.87
CA GLN A 214 -23.44 -17.32 -0.72
C GLN A 214 -22.25 -16.38 -0.92
N ARG A 215 -21.01 -16.90 -0.92
CA ARG A 215 -19.83 -16.08 -1.23
C ARG A 215 -19.88 -15.53 -2.65
N PHE A 216 -20.55 -16.24 -3.57
CA PHE A 216 -20.74 -15.78 -4.95
C PHE A 216 -21.93 -14.83 -5.13
N ASP A 217 -22.74 -14.63 -4.10
CA ASP A 217 -23.79 -13.61 -4.10
C ASP A 217 -23.20 -12.28 -3.58
N PRO A 218 -23.22 -11.20 -4.40
CA PRO A 218 -22.65 -9.92 -4.00
C PRO A 218 -23.21 -9.34 -2.70
N ALA A 219 -24.51 -9.51 -2.45
CA ALA A 219 -25.17 -8.92 -1.29
C ALA A 219 -24.77 -9.67 -0.02
N ASP A 220 -24.80 -11.01 -0.07
CA ASP A 220 -24.38 -11.83 1.05
C ASP A 220 -22.89 -11.69 1.34
N ALA A 221 -22.04 -11.59 0.31
CA ALA A 221 -20.60 -11.38 0.47
C ALA A 221 -20.29 -10.04 1.14
N LEU A 222 -20.95 -8.94 0.73
CA LEU A 222 -20.77 -7.63 1.35
C LEU A 222 -21.29 -7.61 2.80
N ALA A 223 -22.45 -8.21 3.05
CA ALA A 223 -22.99 -8.34 4.40
C ALA A 223 -22.04 -9.12 5.32
N ALA A 224 -21.44 -10.20 4.80
CA ALA A 224 -20.44 -11.01 5.51
C ALA A 224 -19.15 -10.22 5.79
N THR A 225 -18.68 -9.41 4.85
CA THR A 225 -17.53 -8.50 5.06
C THR A 225 -17.83 -7.47 6.15
N VAL A 226 -19.01 -6.85 6.16
CA VAL A 226 -19.41 -5.92 7.24
C VAL A 226 -19.44 -6.62 8.60
N ARG A 227 -19.99 -7.84 8.66
CA ARG A 227 -19.95 -8.67 9.89
C ARG A 227 -18.52 -8.94 10.34
N TYR A 228 -17.63 -9.36 9.43
CA TYR A 228 -16.23 -9.59 9.74
C TYR A 228 -15.59 -8.35 10.36
N LEU A 229 -15.70 -7.20 9.69
CA LEU A 229 -15.07 -5.96 10.12
C LEU A 229 -15.60 -5.49 11.48
N THR A 230 -16.91 -5.67 11.73
CA THR A 230 -17.54 -5.36 13.01
C THR A 230 -16.99 -6.24 14.13
N ILE A 231 -16.87 -7.55 13.92
CA ILE A 231 -16.31 -8.48 14.88
C ILE A 231 -14.83 -8.16 15.12
N ALA A 232 -14.05 -7.96 14.06
CA ALA A 232 -12.63 -7.62 14.12
C ALA A 232 -12.40 -6.34 14.94
N ARG A 233 -13.23 -5.31 14.74
CA ARG A 233 -13.19 -4.09 15.54
C ARG A 233 -13.52 -4.35 17.00
N GLY A 234 -14.44 -5.25 17.32
CA GLY A 234 -14.70 -5.68 18.70
C GLY A 234 -13.45 -6.23 19.40
N TYR A 235 -12.64 -7.02 18.69
CA TYR A 235 -11.39 -7.58 19.22
C TYR A 235 -10.21 -6.61 19.23
N LEU A 236 -10.13 -5.70 18.25
CA LEU A 236 -8.96 -4.85 18.00
C LEU A 236 -9.16 -3.40 18.47
N GLY A 237 -10.40 -2.97 18.69
CA GLY A 237 -10.77 -1.66 19.25
C GLY A 237 -10.70 -0.48 18.27
N ARG A 238 -10.36 -0.70 16.99
CA ARG A 238 -10.26 0.35 15.96
C ARG A 238 -10.54 -0.16 14.55
N ASP A 239 -11.04 0.73 13.69
CA ASP A 239 -11.42 0.41 12.31
C ASP A 239 -10.20 0.12 11.42
N ASP A 240 -9.11 0.88 11.55
CA ASP A 240 -7.90 0.68 10.75
C ASP A 240 -7.24 -0.67 11.01
N LEU A 241 -7.25 -1.12 12.26
CA LEU A 241 -6.81 -2.46 12.64
C LEU A 241 -7.76 -3.54 12.13
N ALA A 242 -9.09 -3.31 12.17
CA ALA A 242 -10.08 -4.25 11.65
C ALA A 242 -9.92 -4.48 10.15
N VAL A 243 -9.73 -3.40 9.37
CA VAL A 243 -9.48 -3.50 7.92
C VAL A 243 -8.14 -4.19 7.66
N ALA A 244 -7.07 -3.82 8.36
CA ALA A 244 -5.78 -4.49 8.23
C ALA A 244 -5.88 -5.99 8.54
N SER A 245 -6.67 -6.39 9.54
CA SER A 245 -6.85 -7.79 9.90
C SER A 245 -7.58 -8.63 8.84
N TYR A 246 -8.30 -8.02 7.90
CA TYR A 246 -9.06 -8.75 6.89
C TYR A 246 -8.21 -9.78 6.15
N HIS A 247 -6.98 -9.39 5.77
CA HIS A 247 -6.04 -10.27 5.08
C HIS A 247 -5.11 -11.09 6.00
N MET A 248 -4.74 -10.57 7.19
CA MET A 248 -3.86 -11.31 8.13
C MET A 248 -4.58 -12.23 9.12
N GLY A 249 -5.88 -12.04 9.34
CA GLY A 249 -6.62 -12.62 10.45
C GLY A 249 -6.49 -11.82 11.76
N ILE A 250 -7.59 -11.77 12.52
CA ILE A 250 -7.70 -11.06 13.80
C ILE A 250 -6.65 -11.53 14.81
N GLY A 251 -6.57 -12.84 15.06
CA GLY A 251 -5.64 -13.40 16.05
C GLY A 251 -4.16 -13.14 15.73
N ASN A 252 -3.80 -13.13 14.45
CA ASN A 252 -2.44 -12.78 14.03
C ASN A 252 -2.12 -11.32 14.36
N LEU A 253 -3.03 -10.39 14.09
CA LEU A 253 -2.83 -8.99 14.42
C LEU A 253 -2.83 -8.73 15.93
N GLN A 254 -3.66 -9.43 16.71
CA GLN A 254 -3.60 -9.40 18.18
C GLN A 254 -2.20 -9.81 18.69
N GLY A 255 -1.66 -10.90 18.13
CA GLY A 255 -0.32 -11.36 18.46
C GLY A 255 0.80 -10.39 18.05
N VAL A 256 0.63 -9.62 16.97
CA VAL A 256 1.55 -8.53 16.60
C VAL A 256 1.45 -7.37 17.58
N ILE A 257 0.24 -6.96 17.96
CA ILE A 257 -0.02 -5.87 18.91
C ILE A 257 0.56 -6.19 20.29
N ALA A 258 0.32 -7.40 20.81
CA ALA A 258 0.89 -7.84 22.09
C ALA A 258 2.43 -7.77 22.07
N ARG A 259 3.07 -8.29 21.01
CA ARG A 259 4.53 -8.22 20.85
C ARG A 259 5.04 -6.79 20.69
N TRP A 260 4.26 -5.91 20.08
CA TRP A 260 4.62 -4.51 19.93
C TRP A 260 4.61 -3.80 21.29
N ALA A 261 3.57 -4.05 22.09
CA ALA A 261 3.41 -3.49 23.43
C ALA A 261 4.31 -4.16 24.49
N GLY A 262 5.04 -5.23 24.15
CA GLY A 262 5.80 -6.02 25.12
C GLY A 262 4.92 -6.80 26.11
N ALA A 263 3.65 -7.03 25.77
CA ALA A 263 2.66 -7.68 26.63
C ALA A 263 2.55 -9.19 26.35
N PRO A 264 2.03 -9.98 27.32
CA PRO A 264 1.62 -11.37 27.10
C PRO A 264 0.61 -11.51 25.94
N LEU A 265 0.57 -12.68 25.29
CA LEU A 265 -0.28 -12.90 24.10
C LEU A 265 -1.78 -12.97 24.41
N ASP A 266 -2.14 -13.29 25.65
CA ASP A 266 -3.50 -13.32 26.18
C ASP A 266 -3.95 -11.95 26.74
N ALA A 267 -3.07 -10.95 26.74
CA ALA A 267 -3.41 -9.61 27.15
C ALA A 267 -4.54 -9.04 26.27
N SER A 268 -5.47 -8.34 26.92
CA SER A 268 -6.61 -7.71 26.25
C SER A 268 -6.15 -6.70 25.20
N THR A 269 -6.29 -7.07 23.92
CA THR A 269 -5.83 -6.25 22.80
C THR A 269 -6.48 -4.86 22.79
N THR A 270 -7.78 -4.77 23.05
CA THR A 270 -8.49 -3.48 23.13
C THR A 270 -7.95 -2.56 24.23
N ARG A 271 -7.54 -3.11 25.38
CA ARG A 271 -6.88 -2.35 26.44
C ARG A 271 -5.52 -1.83 25.99
N LEU A 272 -4.68 -2.69 25.38
CA LEU A 272 -3.38 -2.29 24.84
C LEU A 272 -3.52 -1.19 23.78
N VAL A 273 -4.42 -1.38 22.81
CA VAL A 273 -4.67 -0.43 21.72
C VAL A 273 -5.10 0.93 22.25
N ARG A 274 -5.95 0.97 23.28
CA ARG A 274 -6.40 2.22 23.89
C ARG A 274 -5.29 2.89 24.73
N ALA A 275 -4.61 2.14 25.60
CA ALA A 275 -3.57 2.66 26.47
C ALA A 275 -2.41 3.26 25.67
N GLU A 276 -1.95 2.53 24.66
CA GLU A 276 -0.81 2.90 23.83
C GLU A 276 -1.20 3.68 22.56
N ARG A 277 -2.50 3.96 22.37
CA ARG A 277 -3.07 4.62 21.19
C ARG A 277 -2.58 3.99 19.87
N ILE A 278 -2.57 2.66 19.81
CA ILE A 278 -2.00 1.90 18.69
C ILE A 278 -2.94 1.98 17.49
N SER A 279 -2.57 2.78 16.49
CA SER A 279 -3.14 2.69 15.14
C SER A 279 -2.35 1.69 14.31
N TYR A 280 -2.92 1.23 13.18
CA TYR A 280 -2.17 0.40 12.25
C TYR A 280 -0.95 1.13 11.69
N ALA A 281 -1.06 2.45 11.46
CA ALA A 281 0.07 3.28 11.06
C ALA A 281 1.17 3.32 12.12
N LYS A 282 0.82 3.52 13.40
CA LYS A 282 1.81 3.50 14.49
C LYS A 282 2.48 2.13 14.55
N LEU A 283 1.71 1.04 14.55
CA LEU A 283 2.22 -0.33 14.57
C LEU A 283 3.18 -0.59 13.41
N PHE A 284 2.76 -0.29 12.18
CA PHE A 284 3.51 -0.53 10.95
C PHE A 284 4.79 0.31 10.89
N PHE A 285 4.74 1.63 11.11
CA PHE A 285 5.88 2.53 10.93
C PHE A 285 6.89 2.51 12.08
N THR A 286 6.48 2.11 13.29
CA THR A 286 7.39 2.01 14.43
C THR A 286 8.04 0.63 14.56
N SER A 287 7.47 -0.41 13.96
CA SER A 287 8.07 -1.74 13.91
C SER A 287 9.22 -1.81 12.89
N ALA A 288 10.40 -2.21 13.37
CA ALA A 288 11.65 -2.35 12.63
C ALA A 288 12.49 -3.52 13.19
N PRO A 289 13.52 -4.01 12.48
CA PRO A 289 14.37 -5.10 12.98
C PRO A 289 15.05 -4.80 14.32
N ASP A 290 15.23 -3.52 14.66
CA ASP A 290 15.88 -3.02 15.87
C ASP A 290 14.92 -2.29 16.82
N ARG A 291 13.64 -2.15 16.47
CA ARG A 291 12.61 -1.48 17.30
C ARG A 291 11.29 -2.22 17.21
N HIS A 292 10.75 -2.66 18.35
CA HIS A 292 9.66 -3.64 18.38
C HIS A 292 9.96 -4.86 17.50
N ALA A 293 11.19 -5.37 17.56
CA ALA A 293 11.72 -6.41 16.66
C ALA A 293 10.85 -7.68 16.62
N ARG A 294 10.25 -8.07 17.75
CA ARG A 294 9.32 -9.22 17.83
C ARG A 294 8.03 -8.98 17.04
N ALA A 295 7.49 -7.77 17.09
CA ALA A 295 6.32 -7.40 16.31
C ALA A 295 6.67 -7.33 14.82
N TRP A 296 7.80 -6.71 14.49
CA TRP A 296 8.33 -6.69 13.13
C TRP A 296 8.51 -8.10 12.57
N ALA A 297 9.21 -8.98 13.28
CA ALA A 297 9.44 -10.36 12.85
C ALA A 297 8.11 -11.10 12.64
N ARG A 298 7.14 -10.96 13.55
CA ARG A 298 5.83 -11.59 13.40
C ARG A 298 5.07 -11.06 12.18
N LEU A 299 5.05 -9.75 11.98
CA LEU A 299 4.36 -9.11 10.85
C LEU A 299 4.97 -9.51 9.50
N ASN A 300 6.29 -9.68 9.44
CA ASN A 300 7.01 -10.11 8.23
C ASN A 300 6.97 -11.63 7.99
N ALA A 301 6.65 -12.42 9.00
CA ALA A 301 6.45 -13.86 8.86
C ALA A 301 5.05 -14.23 8.35
N LEU A 302 4.15 -13.26 8.21
CA LEU A 302 2.86 -13.45 7.55
C LEU A 302 3.04 -13.49 6.04
N ALA A 303 2.04 -14.05 5.32
CA ALA A 303 2.04 -14.15 3.87
C ALA A 303 2.48 -12.84 3.20
N ASP A 304 3.29 -12.98 2.14
CA ASP A 304 3.83 -11.86 1.37
C ASP A 304 2.71 -10.88 1.04
N ASP A 305 2.98 -9.59 1.29
CA ASP A 305 2.10 -8.43 1.03
C ASP A 305 0.94 -8.17 2.02
N THR A 306 0.64 -9.09 2.93
CA THR A 306 -0.43 -8.91 3.94
C THR A 306 -0.26 -7.66 4.80
N ARG A 307 0.98 -7.30 5.14
CA ARG A 307 1.32 -6.09 5.93
C ARG A 307 1.03 -4.78 5.20
N ASN A 308 0.74 -4.83 3.90
CA ASN A 308 0.45 -3.65 3.08
C ASN A 308 -1.04 -3.52 2.75
N TYR A 309 -1.86 -4.50 3.17
CA TYR A 309 -3.27 -4.60 2.79
C TYR A 309 -4.06 -3.31 3.04
N TYR A 310 -3.96 -2.77 4.25
CA TYR A 310 -4.67 -1.54 4.62
C TYR A 310 -4.29 -0.34 3.73
N TRP A 311 -3.01 -0.22 3.36
CA TRP A 311 -2.55 0.84 2.47
C TRP A 311 -3.13 0.70 1.07
N LYS A 312 -3.28 -0.54 0.58
CA LYS A 312 -3.87 -0.84 -0.73
C LYS A 312 -5.38 -0.59 -0.74
N VAL A 313 -6.09 -0.85 0.35
CA VAL A 313 -7.50 -0.46 0.48
C VAL A 313 -7.63 1.06 0.39
N LEU A 314 -6.79 1.83 1.11
CA LEU A 314 -6.79 3.29 1.02
C LEU A 314 -6.40 3.81 -0.39
N ALA A 315 -5.49 3.13 -1.07
CA ALA A 315 -5.13 3.45 -2.45
C ALA A 315 -6.31 3.20 -3.40
N ALA A 316 -7.03 2.09 -3.23
CA ALA A 316 -8.23 1.78 -3.97
C ALA A 316 -9.36 2.79 -3.70
N GLU A 317 -9.55 3.23 -2.45
CA GLU A 317 -10.48 4.31 -2.12
C GLU A 317 -10.17 5.60 -2.90
N ARG A 318 -8.89 5.99 -2.97
CA ARG A 318 -8.45 7.15 -3.75
C ARG A 318 -8.71 6.97 -5.24
N ILE A 319 -8.42 5.79 -5.79
CA ILE A 319 -8.68 5.46 -7.20
C ILE A 319 -10.16 5.59 -7.51
N MET A 320 -11.03 5.02 -6.68
CA MET A 320 -12.49 5.12 -6.85
C MET A 320 -13.00 6.55 -6.69
N TRP A 321 -12.36 7.34 -5.82
CA TRP A 321 -12.65 8.77 -5.72
C TRP A 321 -12.26 9.51 -7.00
N LEU A 322 -11.05 9.29 -7.55
CA LEU A 322 -10.60 9.89 -8.81
C LEU A 322 -11.50 9.48 -9.97
N TYR A 323 -11.84 8.19 -10.09
CA TYR A 323 -12.74 7.70 -11.12
C TYR A 323 -14.08 8.47 -11.17
N ARG A 324 -14.62 8.83 -10.00
CA ARG A 324 -15.89 9.57 -9.90
C ARG A 324 -15.77 11.08 -10.07
N HIS A 325 -14.67 11.68 -9.59
CA HIS A 325 -14.58 13.14 -9.43
C HIS A 325 -13.54 13.80 -10.35
N ASP A 326 -12.56 13.04 -10.83
CA ASP A 326 -11.50 13.51 -11.73
C ASP A 326 -10.96 12.32 -12.57
N PRO A 327 -11.78 11.81 -13.51
CA PRO A 327 -11.38 10.68 -14.37
C PRO A 327 -10.14 11.02 -15.23
N SER A 328 -9.98 12.29 -15.62
CA SER A 328 -8.80 12.76 -16.34
C SER A 328 -7.51 12.61 -15.53
N ALA A 329 -7.55 12.91 -14.22
CA ALA A 329 -6.40 12.68 -13.36
C ALA A 329 -6.12 11.19 -13.15
N LEU A 330 -7.17 10.36 -13.07
CA LEU A 330 -7.00 8.90 -12.98
C LEU A 330 -6.29 8.36 -14.23
N GLU A 331 -6.75 8.75 -15.43
CA GLU A 331 -6.15 8.33 -16.70
C GLU A 331 -4.71 8.83 -16.85
N SER A 332 -4.46 10.08 -16.47
CA SER A 332 -3.12 10.67 -16.49
C SER A 332 -2.16 9.91 -15.55
N GLU A 333 -2.61 9.59 -14.34
CA GLU A 333 -1.81 8.81 -13.40
C GLU A 333 -1.61 7.37 -13.88
N ALA A 334 -2.66 6.73 -14.41
CA ALA A 334 -2.55 5.38 -14.99
C ALA A 334 -1.51 5.33 -16.10
N TRP A 335 -1.54 6.31 -17.01
CA TRP A 335 -0.55 6.42 -18.08
C TRP A 335 0.88 6.56 -17.53
N LEU A 336 1.08 7.38 -16.49
CA LEU A 336 2.39 7.54 -15.84
C LEU A 336 2.85 6.28 -15.12
N GLN A 337 1.94 5.59 -14.43
CA GLN A 337 2.23 4.32 -13.73
C GLN A 337 2.61 3.21 -14.72
N ASP A 338 2.04 3.20 -15.92
CA ASP A 338 2.30 2.18 -16.94
C ASP A 338 3.59 2.41 -17.74
N GLN A 339 4.23 3.59 -17.62
CA GLN A 339 5.47 3.86 -18.35
C GLN A 339 6.60 2.91 -17.92
N LYS A 340 6.61 2.49 -16.65
CA LYS A 340 7.69 1.71 -16.04
C LYS A 340 7.18 0.80 -14.93
N ASN A 341 7.99 -0.16 -14.52
CA ASN A 341 7.69 -1.07 -13.41
C ASN A 341 7.82 -0.42 -12.02
N SER A 342 7.62 0.90 -11.92
CA SER A 342 7.52 1.65 -10.66
C SER A 342 6.79 2.98 -10.86
N ALA A 343 6.45 3.66 -9.77
CA ALA A 343 5.81 4.98 -9.78
C ALA A 343 6.77 6.16 -10.08
N GLU A 344 7.98 5.92 -10.59
CA GLU A 344 8.98 6.98 -10.76
C GLU A 344 8.53 8.12 -11.70
N GLU A 345 7.72 7.82 -12.72
CA GLU A 345 7.16 8.83 -13.62
C GLU A 345 5.96 9.56 -13.03
N VAL A 346 5.28 9.00 -12.03
CA VAL A 346 4.31 9.74 -11.21
C VAL A 346 5.04 10.77 -10.34
N MET A 347 6.19 10.39 -9.75
CA MET A 347 7.00 11.28 -8.94
C MET A 347 7.66 12.39 -9.77
N HIS A 348 8.13 12.05 -10.97
CA HIS A 348 8.85 12.95 -11.88
C HIS A 348 8.35 12.83 -13.32
N PRO A 349 7.15 13.34 -13.63
CA PRO A 349 6.61 13.28 -14.98
C PRO A 349 7.53 13.98 -15.97
N ARG A 350 7.73 13.37 -17.15
CA ARG A 350 8.59 13.93 -18.21
C ARG A 350 8.21 15.36 -18.60
N THR A 351 6.91 15.68 -18.59
CA THR A 351 6.35 16.98 -18.99
C THR A 351 6.64 18.10 -18.00
N HIS A 352 6.86 17.77 -16.72
CA HIS A 352 7.03 18.76 -15.65
C HIS A 352 8.42 18.71 -14.99
N THR A 353 9.25 17.74 -15.35
CA THR A 353 10.57 17.56 -14.74
C THR A 353 11.68 18.03 -15.66
N LEU A 354 12.43 19.04 -15.20
CA LEU A 354 13.59 19.56 -15.93
C LEU A 354 14.67 18.48 -16.07
N ARG A 355 15.17 18.32 -17.30
CA ARG A 355 16.21 17.35 -17.68
C ARG A 355 17.48 18.07 -18.10
N PHE A 356 18.63 17.50 -17.76
CA PHE A 356 19.92 17.91 -18.27
C PHE A 356 20.08 17.41 -19.70
N VAL A 357 20.19 18.34 -20.65
CA VAL A 357 20.26 18.00 -22.08
C VAL A 357 21.72 17.71 -22.47
N ARG A 358 22.65 18.52 -21.96
CA ARG A 358 24.07 18.48 -22.29
C ARG A 358 24.93 18.42 -21.03
N PRO A 359 26.20 17.94 -21.12
CA PRO A 359 27.12 17.92 -19.97
C PRO A 359 27.30 19.29 -19.29
N LYS A 360 27.32 20.37 -20.08
CA LYS A 360 27.40 21.75 -19.55
C LYS A 360 26.24 22.15 -18.63
N ASP A 361 25.08 21.52 -18.79
CA ASP A 361 23.91 21.78 -17.94
C ASP A 361 24.12 21.18 -16.55
N ILE A 362 24.75 20.01 -16.47
CA ILE A 362 25.15 19.38 -15.20
C ILE A 362 26.20 20.25 -14.50
N ALA A 363 27.25 20.66 -15.22
CA ALA A 363 28.29 21.52 -14.65
C ALA A 363 27.71 22.85 -14.11
N ARG A 364 26.74 23.44 -14.82
CA ARG A 364 26.02 24.64 -14.35
C ARG A 364 25.17 24.35 -13.12
N ALA A 365 24.52 23.19 -13.06
CA ALA A 365 23.70 22.78 -11.93
C ALA A 365 24.53 22.51 -10.67
N GLU A 366 25.74 21.96 -10.81
CA GLU A 366 26.71 21.82 -9.70
C GLU A 366 27.15 23.19 -9.17
N ARG A 367 27.56 24.12 -10.06
CA ARG A 367 27.93 25.49 -9.66
C ARG A 367 26.81 26.25 -8.93
N ARG A 368 25.56 25.91 -9.21
CA ARG A 368 24.36 26.50 -8.57
C ARG A 368 23.85 25.69 -7.38
N HIS A 369 24.59 24.67 -6.94
CA HIS A 369 24.18 23.75 -5.86
C HIS A 369 22.82 23.06 -6.09
N THR A 370 22.35 23.03 -7.34
CA THR A 370 21.17 22.25 -7.74
C THR A 370 21.53 20.76 -7.77
N LEU A 371 22.77 20.46 -8.11
CA LEU A 371 23.41 19.16 -7.90
C LEU A 371 24.55 19.34 -6.90
N VAL A 372 24.78 18.31 -6.11
CA VAL A 372 25.88 18.21 -5.15
C VAL A 372 26.66 16.92 -5.40
N PRO A 373 28.01 16.96 -5.37
CA PRO A 373 28.83 15.77 -5.58
C PRO A 373 28.55 14.67 -4.55
N LEU A 374 28.68 13.42 -4.98
CA LEU A 374 28.68 12.27 -4.09
C LEU A 374 29.91 12.34 -3.15
N PRO A 375 29.75 12.03 -1.86
CA PRO A 375 30.87 12.07 -0.93
C PRO A 375 31.89 10.96 -1.27
N SER A 376 33.16 11.27 -1.04
CA SER A 376 34.27 10.33 -1.22
C SER A 376 34.51 9.42 0.00
N SER A 377 34.03 9.82 1.19
CA SER A 377 34.29 9.10 2.44
C SER A 377 33.29 7.96 2.65
N SER A 378 33.59 6.80 2.07
CA SER A 378 32.75 5.59 2.23
C SER A 378 32.71 5.06 3.65
N ARG A 379 33.76 5.28 4.45
CA ARG A 379 33.81 4.88 5.87
C ARG A 379 32.80 5.63 6.74
N LYS A 380 32.49 6.89 6.41
CA LYS A 380 31.52 7.71 7.16
C LYS A 380 30.10 7.55 6.66
N THR A 381 29.93 7.32 5.37
CA THR A 381 28.63 7.34 4.70
C THR A 381 28.06 5.96 4.43
N TYR A 382 28.89 4.91 4.52
CA TYR A 382 28.56 3.55 4.11
C TYR A 382 28.11 3.45 2.65
N ILE A 383 28.50 4.44 1.84
CA ILE A 383 28.26 4.52 0.40
C ILE A 383 29.60 4.59 -0.32
N ALA A 384 29.80 3.74 -1.32
CA ALA A 384 30.96 3.77 -2.19
C ALA A 384 30.53 4.09 -3.62
N VAL A 385 31.32 4.90 -4.33
CA VAL A 385 31.08 5.20 -5.74
C VAL A 385 31.80 4.16 -6.60
N SER A 386 31.07 3.48 -7.48
CA SER A 386 31.66 2.53 -8.43
C SER A 386 32.73 3.21 -9.31
N PRO A 387 33.87 2.55 -9.57
CA PRO A 387 34.87 3.07 -10.50
C PRO A 387 34.27 3.26 -11.91
N PHE A 388 33.26 2.46 -12.28
CA PHE A 388 32.56 2.53 -13.56
C PHE A 388 31.46 3.60 -13.62
N LEU A 389 31.13 4.25 -12.49
CA LEU A 389 30.16 5.35 -12.50
C LEU A 389 30.71 6.51 -13.35
N GLY A 390 29.93 6.88 -14.36
CA GLY A 390 30.30 7.91 -15.33
C GLY A 390 31.16 7.38 -16.48
N GLN A 391 31.25 6.07 -16.70
CA GLN A 391 32.13 5.47 -17.70
C GLN A 391 31.98 6.05 -19.11
N MET A 392 30.81 6.52 -19.54
CA MET A 392 30.63 7.11 -20.87
C MET A 392 31.14 8.56 -20.98
N ALA A 393 31.58 9.19 -19.88
CA ALA A 393 32.01 10.58 -19.87
C ALA A 393 33.18 10.88 -20.83
N HIS A 394 34.12 9.93 -20.97
CA HIS A 394 35.27 10.08 -21.86
C HIS A 394 34.86 10.24 -23.33
N ARG A 395 33.81 9.53 -23.76
CA ARG A 395 33.24 9.66 -25.13
C ARG A 395 32.55 11.00 -25.37
N LEU A 396 32.35 11.78 -24.31
CA LEU A 396 31.82 13.13 -24.35
C LEU A 396 32.89 14.17 -24.02
N HIS A 397 34.18 13.79 -23.98
CA HIS A 397 35.30 14.65 -23.61
C HIS A 397 35.17 15.28 -22.22
N HIS A 398 34.56 14.57 -21.27
CA HIS A 398 34.38 15.00 -19.89
C HIS A 398 34.91 13.99 -18.87
N ARG A 399 35.20 14.48 -17.66
CA ARG A 399 35.64 13.64 -16.53
C ARG A 399 34.45 12.88 -15.94
N ARG A 400 34.69 11.66 -15.43
CA ARG A 400 33.67 10.85 -14.73
C ARG A 400 33.03 11.58 -13.55
N SER A 401 33.81 12.44 -12.87
CA SER A 401 33.36 13.23 -11.71
C SER A 401 32.14 14.09 -12.01
N LEU A 402 31.98 14.57 -13.24
CA LEU A 402 30.81 15.37 -13.66
C LEU A 402 29.49 14.62 -13.45
N TYR A 403 29.49 13.30 -13.54
CA TYR A 403 28.29 12.47 -13.41
C TYR A 403 28.13 11.86 -12.01
N ARG A 404 29.02 12.21 -11.07
CA ARG A 404 29.01 11.74 -9.68
C ARG A 404 28.32 12.76 -8.78
N ALA A 405 27.13 13.18 -9.15
CA ALA A 405 26.35 14.16 -8.39
C ALA A 405 24.86 13.80 -8.37
N LEU A 406 24.16 14.29 -7.36
CA LEU A 406 22.72 14.12 -7.15
C LEU A 406 22.12 15.44 -6.69
N ARG A 407 20.80 15.59 -6.78
CA ARG A 407 20.13 16.69 -6.08
C ARG A 407 20.30 16.53 -4.56
N PRO A 408 20.34 17.62 -3.77
CA PRO A 408 20.55 17.54 -2.33
C PRO A 408 19.60 16.57 -1.62
N GLY A 409 18.29 16.66 -1.90
CA GLY A 409 17.30 15.76 -1.30
C GLY A 409 17.44 14.29 -1.70
N THR A 410 17.99 14.02 -2.90
CA THR A 410 18.29 12.68 -3.39
C THR A 410 19.54 12.13 -2.73
N LEU A 411 20.56 12.97 -2.52
CA LEU A 411 21.74 12.62 -1.73
C LEU A 411 21.37 12.31 -0.28
N ASP A 412 20.51 13.11 0.35
CA ASP A 412 20.05 12.86 1.73
C ASP A 412 19.44 11.46 1.88
N VAL A 413 18.61 11.04 0.92
CA VAL A 413 18.01 9.70 0.90
C VAL A 413 19.05 8.60 0.70
N LEU A 414 20.00 8.79 -0.23
CA LEU A 414 21.08 7.84 -0.44
C LEU A 414 21.94 7.65 0.83
N LEU A 415 22.29 8.74 1.50
CA LEU A 415 23.08 8.69 2.74
C LEU A 415 22.30 8.05 3.88
N TYR A 416 21.02 8.37 4.00
CA TYR A 416 20.13 7.69 4.95
C TYR A 416 20.08 6.18 4.72
N ILE A 417 20.00 5.74 3.46
CA ILE A 417 19.99 4.32 3.12
C ILE A 417 21.31 3.68 3.57
N GLY A 418 22.46 4.27 3.25
CA GLY A 418 23.78 3.76 3.67
C GLY A 418 23.88 3.59 5.19
N GLU A 419 23.59 4.67 5.94
CA GLU A 419 23.61 4.69 7.41
C GLU A 419 22.64 3.66 8.00
N ARG A 420 21.38 3.65 7.56
CA ARG A 420 20.36 2.77 8.14
C ARG A 420 20.62 1.29 7.83
N VAL A 421 21.14 0.98 6.64
CA VAL A 421 21.54 -0.39 6.30
C VAL A 421 22.74 -0.82 7.14
N HIS A 422 23.69 0.07 7.40
CA HIS A 422 24.80 -0.23 8.31
C HIS A 422 24.29 -0.53 9.72
N GLU A 423 23.45 0.32 10.31
CA GLU A 423 22.89 0.13 11.66
C GLU A 423 22.19 -1.23 11.80
N LEU A 424 21.33 -1.59 10.84
CA LEU A 424 20.54 -2.81 10.91
C LEU A 424 21.35 -4.08 10.63
N SER A 425 22.34 -3.99 9.74
CA SER A 425 23.13 -5.16 9.32
C SER A 425 24.45 -5.34 10.07
N SER A 426 24.92 -4.28 10.73
CA SER A 426 26.27 -4.13 11.28
C SER A 426 27.38 -4.31 10.23
N SER A 427 27.06 -4.30 8.93
CA SER A 427 28.05 -4.48 7.87
C SER A 427 28.89 -3.23 7.66
N LYS A 428 30.21 -3.37 7.71
CA LYS A 428 31.16 -2.29 7.37
C LYS A 428 31.37 -2.14 5.86
N ARG A 429 30.91 -3.09 5.03
CA ARG A 429 31.04 -2.99 3.57
C ARG A 429 30.02 -1.96 3.06
N PRO A 430 30.44 -0.88 2.38
CA PRO A 430 29.51 0.13 1.89
C PRO A 430 28.64 -0.43 0.76
N LEU A 431 27.45 0.16 0.58
CA LEU A 431 26.64 -0.06 -0.62
C LEU A 431 27.31 0.64 -1.81
N LEU A 432 27.33 -0.02 -2.95
CA LEU A 432 28.01 0.49 -4.15
C LEU A 432 27.03 1.22 -5.06
N VAL A 433 27.24 2.50 -5.29
CA VAL A 433 26.47 3.31 -6.24
C VAL A 433 27.06 3.12 -7.64
N THR A 434 26.25 2.62 -8.56
CA THR A 434 26.66 2.32 -9.94
C THR A 434 26.20 3.40 -10.92
N SER A 435 25.17 4.18 -10.56
CA SER A 435 24.72 5.32 -11.36
C SER A 435 24.14 6.46 -10.53
N ALA A 436 24.19 7.67 -11.09
CA ALA A 436 23.69 8.91 -10.49
C ALA A 436 23.13 9.82 -11.61
N VAL A 437 23.47 11.12 -11.63
CA VAL A 437 23.00 12.03 -12.70
C VAL A 437 23.57 11.65 -14.07
N ARG A 438 22.77 11.85 -15.11
CA ARG A 438 23.13 11.71 -16.54
C ARG A 438 22.62 12.94 -17.31
N ASP A 439 23.12 13.17 -18.51
CA ASP A 439 22.49 14.05 -19.50
C ASP A 439 21.95 13.23 -20.69
N LEU A 440 21.18 13.85 -21.58
CA LEU A 440 20.59 13.15 -22.73
C LEU A 440 21.63 12.61 -23.72
N HIS A 441 22.82 13.20 -23.84
CA HIS A 441 23.90 12.66 -24.68
C HIS A 441 24.51 11.43 -24.02
N TYR A 442 24.81 11.48 -22.72
CA TYR A 442 25.28 10.33 -21.96
C TYR A 442 24.29 9.16 -22.04
N GLN A 443 23.00 9.43 -21.85
CA GLN A 443 21.95 8.41 -21.90
C GLN A 443 21.87 7.74 -23.29
N ARG A 444 22.02 8.51 -24.39
CA ARG A 444 22.03 7.97 -25.75
C ARG A 444 23.23 7.04 -26.00
N LEU A 445 24.41 7.38 -25.47
CA LEU A 445 25.58 6.51 -25.59
C LEU A 445 25.39 5.22 -24.78
N LEU A 446 24.88 5.32 -23.56
CA LEU A 446 24.67 4.15 -22.70
C LEU A 446 23.69 3.15 -23.30
N LYS A 447 22.62 3.63 -23.97
CA LYS A 447 21.64 2.78 -24.68
C LYS A 447 22.25 1.85 -25.73
N ARG A 448 23.39 2.22 -26.32
CA ARG A 448 24.05 1.42 -27.35
C ARG A 448 24.84 0.24 -26.79
N VAL A 449 25.15 0.26 -25.49
CA VAL A 449 26.07 -0.68 -24.85
C VAL A 449 25.46 -1.40 -23.65
N ASN A 450 24.28 -0.98 -23.19
CA ASN A 450 23.58 -1.58 -22.06
C ASN A 450 22.10 -1.73 -22.40
N GLU A 451 21.66 -2.98 -22.55
CA GLU A 451 20.27 -3.32 -22.89
C GLU A 451 19.28 -2.92 -21.78
N ASN A 452 19.74 -2.84 -20.53
CA ASN A 452 18.96 -2.38 -19.38
C ASN A 452 18.84 -0.85 -19.32
N ALA A 453 19.57 -0.10 -20.16
CA ALA A 453 19.42 1.34 -20.20
C ALA A 453 18.03 1.72 -20.73
N ALA A 454 17.24 2.40 -19.89
CA ALA A 454 15.87 2.81 -20.19
C ALA A 454 15.73 3.35 -21.62
N ARG A 455 14.99 2.63 -22.48
CA ARG A 455 14.78 2.95 -23.92
C ARG A 455 14.00 4.25 -24.12
N GLY A 456 13.24 4.70 -23.12
CA GLY A 456 12.49 5.96 -23.07
C GLY A 456 13.13 7.06 -22.21
N TYR A 457 12.28 7.77 -21.46
CA TYR A 457 12.68 8.77 -20.47
C TYR A 457 13.41 8.12 -19.29
N SER A 458 14.44 8.78 -18.78
CA SER A 458 15.24 8.29 -17.65
C SER A 458 15.30 9.37 -16.57
N VAL A 459 14.89 9.03 -15.36
CA VAL A 459 14.91 9.95 -14.21
C VAL A 459 16.34 10.31 -13.81
N HIS A 460 17.35 9.51 -14.17
CA HIS A 460 18.77 9.92 -14.04
C HIS A 460 19.09 11.25 -14.74
N THR A 461 18.36 11.58 -15.81
CA THR A 461 18.55 12.83 -16.55
C THR A 461 18.08 14.07 -15.78
N THR A 462 17.52 13.89 -14.58
CA THR A 462 16.96 14.95 -13.75
C THR A 462 17.76 15.17 -12.45
N GLY A 463 18.64 14.22 -12.09
CA GLY A 463 19.36 14.19 -10.81
C GLY A 463 18.55 13.65 -9.62
N TYR A 464 17.34 13.14 -9.85
CA TYR A 464 16.49 12.53 -8.81
C TYR A 464 16.62 11.02 -8.66
N ALA A 465 17.52 10.36 -9.40
CA ALA A 465 17.70 8.92 -9.34
C ALA A 465 19.16 8.48 -9.19
N PHE A 466 19.34 7.32 -8.58
CA PHE A 466 20.61 6.61 -8.46
C PHE A 466 20.38 5.10 -8.53
N ASP A 467 21.44 4.36 -8.85
CA ASP A 467 21.41 2.90 -8.89
C ASP A 467 22.36 2.33 -7.83
N LEU A 468 21.91 1.31 -7.10
CA LEU A 468 22.71 0.56 -6.14
C LEU A 468 23.02 -0.83 -6.69
N ALA A 469 24.28 -1.27 -6.65
CA ALA A 469 24.62 -2.63 -7.03
C ALA A 469 23.95 -3.64 -6.10
N ARG A 470 23.45 -4.75 -6.66
CA ARG A 470 22.95 -5.90 -5.90
C ARG A 470 24.10 -6.80 -5.42
N SER A 471 25.14 -6.19 -4.86
CA SER A 471 26.31 -6.86 -4.29
C SER A 471 26.39 -6.55 -2.81
N TYR A 472 26.21 -7.58 -1.99
CA TYR A 472 26.11 -7.45 -0.53
C TYR A 472 27.21 -8.28 0.14
N SER A 473 27.69 -7.82 1.30
CA SER A 473 28.60 -8.61 2.13
C SER A 473 27.92 -9.81 2.78
N SER A 474 26.60 -9.76 2.98
CA SER A 474 25.84 -10.78 3.68
C SER A 474 24.35 -10.73 3.34
N ARG A 475 23.63 -11.83 3.61
CA ARG A 475 22.15 -11.87 3.55
C ARG A 475 21.52 -10.84 4.49
N ARG A 476 22.14 -10.55 5.64
CA ARG A 476 21.66 -9.54 6.59
C ARG A 476 21.74 -8.13 6.01
N GLN A 477 22.79 -7.80 5.27
CA GLN A 477 22.88 -6.51 4.56
C GLN A 477 21.81 -6.40 3.46
N ALA A 478 21.60 -7.48 2.70
CA ALA A 478 20.55 -7.52 1.68
C ALA A 478 19.14 -7.31 2.28
N ALA A 479 18.83 -8.01 3.39
CA ALA A 479 17.56 -7.87 4.09
C ALA A 479 17.37 -6.48 4.71
N ALA A 480 18.43 -5.89 5.27
CA ALA A 480 18.40 -4.52 5.78
C ALA A 480 18.12 -3.50 4.66
N LEU A 481 18.76 -3.65 3.49
CA LEU A 481 18.49 -2.79 2.34
C LEU A 481 17.03 -2.92 1.89
N GLN A 482 16.52 -4.16 1.75
CA GLN A 482 15.12 -4.39 1.38
C GLN A 482 14.16 -3.72 2.37
N PHE A 483 14.37 -3.88 3.67
CA PHE A 483 13.55 -3.23 4.70
C PHE A 483 13.56 -1.70 4.58
N VAL A 484 14.73 -1.10 4.36
CA VAL A 484 14.85 0.35 4.22
C VAL A 484 14.14 0.86 2.96
N LEU A 485 14.29 0.16 1.84
CA LEU A 485 13.62 0.53 0.59
C LEU A 485 12.09 0.43 0.72
N ASP A 486 11.57 -0.68 1.24
CA ASP A 486 10.13 -0.87 1.50
C ASP A 486 9.58 0.23 2.42
N ARG A 487 10.35 0.61 3.44
CA ARG A 487 9.95 1.66 4.39
C ARG A 487 9.87 3.03 3.73
N LEU A 488 10.85 3.37 2.90
CA LEU A 488 10.90 4.65 2.21
C LEU A 488 9.82 4.74 1.11
N GLU A 489 9.54 3.63 0.42
CA GLU A 489 8.44 3.54 -0.54
C GLU A 489 7.08 3.70 0.14
N ALA A 490 6.84 3.02 1.28
CA ALA A 490 5.63 3.22 2.08
C ALA A 490 5.51 4.64 2.69
N LEU A 491 6.58 5.42 2.73
CA LEU A 491 6.55 6.84 3.11
C LEU A 491 6.39 7.77 1.89
N ASN A 492 6.23 7.20 0.69
CA ASN A 492 6.17 7.90 -0.60
C ASN A 492 7.40 8.79 -0.85
N LEU A 493 8.56 8.37 -0.33
CA LEU A 493 9.82 9.10 -0.47
C LEU A 493 10.61 8.64 -1.69
N ILE A 494 10.41 7.38 -2.09
CA ILE A 494 11.05 6.77 -3.25
C ILE A 494 10.07 5.88 -4.02
N ALA A 495 10.38 5.65 -5.28
CA ALA A 495 9.96 4.49 -6.05
C ALA A 495 11.23 3.71 -6.43
N TYR A 496 11.19 2.38 -6.45
CA TYR A 496 12.37 1.59 -6.82
C TYR A 496 12.02 0.40 -7.71
N ILE A 497 12.99 -0.02 -8.52
CA ILE A 497 12.91 -1.18 -9.41
C ILE A 497 14.09 -2.09 -9.11
N LYS A 498 13.81 -3.38 -8.90
CA LYS A 498 14.85 -4.39 -8.75
C LYS A 498 15.21 -4.96 -10.13
N GLU A 499 16.37 -4.56 -10.64
CA GLU A 499 16.97 -5.10 -11.86
C GLU A 499 17.91 -6.26 -11.52
N PRO A 500 18.39 -7.07 -12.49
CA PRO A 500 19.26 -8.22 -12.20
C PRO A 500 20.52 -7.85 -11.38
N GLU A 501 21.22 -6.79 -11.80
CA GLU A 501 22.52 -6.39 -11.21
C GLU A 501 22.43 -5.17 -10.29
N ALA A 502 21.34 -4.41 -10.37
CA ALA A 502 21.18 -3.15 -9.66
C ALA A 502 19.76 -2.98 -9.09
N ILE A 503 19.62 -2.04 -8.17
CA ILE A 503 18.34 -1.49 -7.73
C ILE A 503 18.32 -0.05 -8.19
N HIS A 504 17.42 0.25 -9.10
CA HIS A 504 17.13 1.62 -9.52
C HIS A 504 16.25 2.29 -8.47
N VAL A 505 16.65 3.48 -8.00
CA VAL A 505 15.89 4.26 -7.02
C VAL A 505 15.63 5.65 -7.57
N ALA A 506 14.34 6.00 -7.70
CA ALA A 506 13.88 7.36 -7.98
C ALA A 506 13.38 8.00 -6.68
N VAL A 507 13.83 9.21 -6.37
CA VAL A 507 13.56 9.89 -5.11
C VAL A 507 12.59 11.05 -5.32
N ALA A 508 11.50 11.09 -4.57
CA ALA A 508 10.52 12.17 -4.63
C ALA A 508 11.15 13.54 -4.34
N SER A 509 10.69 14.60 -5.01
CA SER A 509 11.26 15.95 -4.91
C SER A 509 11.24 16.54 -3.49
N HIS A 510 10.32 16.08 -2.65
CA HIS A 510 10.16 16.53 -1.26
C HIS A 510 10.85 15.62 -0.23
N ALA A 511 11.47 14.52 -0.66
CA ALA A 511 11.91 13.45 0.23
C ALA A 511 12.94 13.91 1.27
N GLY A 512 13.99 14.66 0.86
CA GLY A 512 15.02 15.12 1.80
C GLY A 512 14.49 16.01 2.92
N ARG A 513 13.53 16.90 2.64
CA ARG A 513 12.87 17.72 3.68
C ARG A 513 12.11 16.85 4.68
N ARG A 514 11.38 15.86 4.16
CA ARG A 514 10.57 14.98 4.98
C ARG A 514 11.40 14.03 5.82
N LEU A 515 12.50 13.53 5.26
CA LEU A 515 13.44 12.66 5.97
C LEU A 515 14.09 13.37 7.15
N ARG A 516 14.48 14.64 6.98
CA ARG A 516 14.97 15.49 8.08
C ARG A 516 13.92 15.68 9.18
N ALA A 517 12.65 15.91 8.79
CA ALA A 517 11.57 16.02 9.78
C ALA A 517 11.38 14.71 10.56
N LEU A 518 11.37 13.56 9.87
CA LEU A 518 11.25 12.25 10.51
C LEU A 518 12.41 11.93 11.46
N ARG A 519 13.62 12.43 11.17
CA ARG A 519 14.79 12.29 12.06
C ARG A 519 14.74 13.21 13.29
N ALA A 520 14.10 14.38 13.18
CA ALA A 520 13.98 15.31 14.30
C ALA A 520 12.92 14.87 15.32
N ASP A 521 11.94 14.06 14.89
CA ASP A 521 10.86 13.54 15.72
C ASP A 521 11.16 12.15 16.34
N ALA A 522 12.26 11.51 15.93
CA ALA A 522 12.70 10.19 16.38
C ALA A 522 13.76 10.31 17.47
#